data_AF-A0A819FB28-F1
#
_entry.id   AF-A0A819FB28-F1
#
_cell.length_a   1.000
_cell.length_b   1.000
_cell.length_c   1.000
_cell.angle_alpha   90.00
_cell.angle_beta   90.00
_cell.angle_gamma   90.00
#
_symmetry.space_group_name_H-M   'P 1'
#
loop_
_entity.id
_entity.type
_entity.pdbx_description
1 polymer ?
#
loop_
_entity_poly.entity_id
_entity_poly.type
_entity_poly.pdbx_seq_one_letter_code
_entity_poly.pdbx_strand_id
1 'polypeptide(L)'
;MLARLHRITTIAKHIDPTTPFGGINMIFLGDFVQYPPVLDRPLYSNILSPTDTLANTLNTINQTHRQQQIRNKHPLFMAMQARLRTGQCTDDDHDRLCKRVVSSDNDVKSLTESPWNLAPMLVFRNEVRTNINNYGVFDETIKYNQL
;
A
#
# COMPACT_ATOMS: atom_id res chain seq x y z
N MET A 1 -15.88 -2.23 8.65
CA MET A 1 -15.95 -0.75 8.58
C MET A 1 -17.26 -0.20 7.98
N LEU A 2 -17.66 -0.61 6.77
CA LEU A 2 -18.84 -0.02 6.08
C LEU A 2 -20.17 -0.23 6.78
N ALA A 3 -20.40 -1.41 7.39
CA ALA A 3 -21.63 -1.66 8.15
C ALA A 3 -21.81 -0.67 9.31
N ARG A 4 -20.70 -0.30 9.97
CA ARG A 4 -20.70 0.73 11.01
C ARG A 4 -21.02 2.11 10.43
N LEU A 5 -20.44 2.46 9.28
CA LEU A 5 -20.73 3.73 8.62
C LEU A 5 -22.21 3.84 8.22
N HIS A 6 -22.75 2.81 7.56
CA HIS A 6 -24.16 2.73 7.20
C HIS A 6 -25.06 2.88 8.43
N ARG A 7 -24.80 2.13 9.50
CA ARG A 7 -25.56 2.26 10.74
C ARG A 7 -25.55 3.68 11.29
N ILE A 8 -24.38 4.31 11.37
CA ILE A 8 -24.25 5.67 11.93
C ILE A 8 -25.00 6.68 11.07
N THR A 9 -24.88 6.61 9.75
CA THR A 9 -25.52 7.59 8.85
C THR A 9 -27.03 7.41 8.79
N THR A 10 -27.52 6.17 8.84
CA THR A 10 -28.95 5.85 8.96
C THR A 10 -29.54 6.43 10.26
N ILE A 11 -28.87 6.22 11.40
CA ILE A 11 -29.31 6.79 12.70
C ILE A 11 -29.31 8.32 12.64
N ALA A 12 -28.20 8.92 12.19
CA ALA A 12 -28.01 10.36 12.21
C ALA A 12 -29.02 11.10 11.31
N LYS A 13 -29.40 10.50 10.17
CA LYS A 13 -30.36 11.10 9.24
C LYS A 13 -31.80 10.69 9.49
N HIS A 14 -32.04 9.76 10.41
CA HIS A 14 -33.39 9.23 10.69
C HIS A 14 -34.08 8.68 9.43
N ILE A 15 -33.30 8.00 8.58
CA ILE A 15 -33.75 7.44 7.31
C ILE A 15 -34.00 5.94 7.47
N ASP A 16 -34.87 5.39 6.63
CA ASP A 16 -35.11 3.95 6.55
C ASP A 16 -33.80 3.16 6.36
N PRO A 17 -33.55 2.08 7.12
CA PRO A 17 -32.33 1.28 7.04
C PRO A 17 -32.08 0.61 5.69
N THR A 18 -33.09 0.46 4.84
CA THR A 18 -32.90 -0.06 3.47
C THR A 18 -32.28 0.99 2.54
N THR A 19 -32.31 2.28 2.91
CA THR A 19 -31.65 3.32 2.13
C THR A 19 -30.14 3.27 2.40
N PRO A 20 -29.31 2.92 1.41
CA PRO A 20 -27.90 2.72 1.65
C PRO A 20 -27.21 4.00 2.13
N PHE A 21 -26.37 3.84 3.16
CA PHE A 21 -25.65 4.94 3.83
C PHE A 21 -26.55 6.15 4.21
N GLY A 22 -27.86 5.97 4.43
CA GLY A 22 -28.78 7.07 4.73
C GLY A 22 -28.92 8.06 3.57
N GLY A 23 -28.80 7.59 2.33
CA GLY A 23 -28.92 8.41 1.12
C GLY A 23 -27.73 9.37 0.92
N ILE A 24 -26.55 9.06 1.50
CA ILE A 24 -25.31 9.78 1.24
C ILE A 24 -24.63 9.18 0.02
N ASN A 25 -24.25 10.03 -0.93
CA ASN A 25 -23.40 9.62 -2.05
C ASN A 25 -22.00 9.27 -1.54
N MET A 26 -21.60 8.02 -1.72
CA MET A 26 -20.29 7.52 -1.29
C MET A 26 -19.35 7.41 -2.50
N ILE A 27 -18.17 8.01 -2.41
CA ILE A 27 -17.10 7.86 -3.40
C ILE A 27 -15.93 7.13 -2.72
N PHE A 28 -15.58 5.96 -3.25
CA PHE A 28 -14.45 5.17 -2.78
C PHE A 28 -13.25 5.37 -3.71
N LEU A 29 -12.10 5.70 -3.12
CA LEU A 29 -10.83 5.89 -3.82
C LEU A 29 -9.78 5.04 -3.12
N GLY A 30 -9.04 4.24 -3.89
CA GLY A 30 -8.02 3.36 -3.34
C GLY A 30 -7.18 2.71 -4.43
N ASP A 31 -6.10 2.04 -4.01
CA ASP A 31 -5.30 1.18 -4.86
C ASP A 31 -5.61 -0.28 -4.51
N PHE A 32 -6.09 -1.03 -5.49
CA PHE A 32 -6.51 -2.43 -5.33
C PHE A 32 -5.32 -3.39 -5.17
N VAL A 33 -4.10 -2.92 -5.40
CA VAL A 33 -2.85 -3.70 -5.26
C VAL A 33 -2.16 -3.42 -3.91
N GLN A 34 -2.86 -2.77 -2.97
CA GLN A 34 -2.39 -2.67 -1.59
C GLN A 34 -2.53 -4.01 -0.85
N TYR A 35 -1.75 -4.18 0.22
CA TYR A 35 -1.93 -5.31 1.12
C TYR A 35 -3.37 -5.37 1.64
N PRO A 36 -3.95 -6.58 1.75
CA PRO A 36 -5.29 -6.72 2.28
C PRO A 36 -5.34 -6.23 3.74
N PRO A 37 -6.53 -5.81 4.21
CA PRO A 37 -6.74 -5.51 5.62
C PRO A 37 -6.27 -6.67 6.53
N VAL A 38 -5.57 -6.34 7.61
CA VAL A 38 -5.09 -7.35 8.57
C VAL A 38 -6.28 -7.87 9.38
N LEU A 39 -6.51 -9.20 9.33
CA LEU A 39 -7.62 -9.88 10.03
C LEU A 39 -9.02 -9.35 9.64
N ASP A 40 -9.16 -8.71 8.49
CA ASP A 40 -10.43 -8.21 7.95
C ASP A 40 -10.52 -8.50 6.44
N ARG A 41 -11.69 -8.27 5.83
CA ARG A 41 -11.94 -8.54 4.41
C ARG A 41 -11.80 -7.27 3.57
N PRO A 42 -11.15 -7.33 2.39
CA PRO A 42 -11.10 -6.18 1.50
C PRO A 42 -12.48 -5.87 0.93
N LEU A 43 -12.73 -4.60 0.61
CA LEU A 43 -14.02 -4.15 0.08
C LEU A 43 -14.43 -4.85 -1.23
N TYR A 44 -13.43 -5.26 -2.02
CA TYR A 44 -13.61 -5.92 -3.31
C TYR A 44 -13.67 -7.45 -3.21
N SER A 45 -13.63 -8.04 -2.01
CA SER A 45 -13.80 -9.50 -1.89
C SER A 45 -15.20 -9.91 -2.34
N ASN A 46 -15.29 -11.00 -3.12
CA ASN A 46 -16.57 -11.57 -3.54
C ASN A 46 -17.49 -11.75 -2.33
N ILE A 47 -18.68 -11.17 -2.43
CA ILE A 47 -19.71 -11.23 -1.40
C ILE A 47 -20.35 -12.61 -1.51
N LEU A 48 -19.98 -13.51 -0.60
CA LEU A 48 -20.43 -14.90 -0.63
C LEU A 48 -21.88 -15.10 -0.14
N SER A 49 -22.51 -14.07 0.46
CA SER A 49 -23.89 -14.19 0.99
C SER A 49 -24.88 -13.22 0.33
N PRO A 50 -25.99 -13.72 -0.25
CA PRO A 50 -27.12 -12.91 -0.73
C PRO A 50 -27.79 -12.06 0.36
N THR A 51 -27.54 -12.34 1.65
CA THR A 51 -28.16 -11.65 2.78
C THR A 51 -27.48 -10.35 3.17
N ASP A 52 -26.30 -10.03 2.63
CA ASP A 52 -25.62 -8.76 2.91
C ASP A 52 -26.20 -7.65 2.00
N THR A 53 -27.25 -6.99 2.47
CA THR A 53 -27.91 -5.87 1.77
C THR A 53 -26.95 -4.73 1.42
N LEU A 54 -25.94 -4.47 2.27
CA LEU A 54 -24.91 -3.47 2.02
C LEU A 54 -23.98 -3.84 0.87
N ALA A 55 -23.75 -5.14 0.69
CA ALA A 55 -22.89 -5.67 -0.34
C ALA A 55 -23.52 -5.60 -1.73
N ASN A 56 -24.83 -5.84 -1.84
CA ASN A 56 -25.58 -5.61 -3.07
C ASN A 56 -25.58 -4.13 -3.51
N THR A 57 -25.44 -3.20 -2.57
CA THR A 57 -25.33 -1.76 -2.88
C THR A 57 -24.01 -1.42 -3.59
N LEU A 58 -22.93 -2.14 -3.27
CA LEU A 58 -21.60 -1.89 -3.84
C LEU A 58 -21.47 -2.41 -5.28
N ASN A 59 -22.39 -3.25 -5.75
CA ASN A 59 -22.41 -3.76 -7.14
C ASN A 59 -22.70 -2.67 -8.18
N THR A 60 -23.09 -1.46 -7.76
CA THR A 60 -23.26 -0.27 -8.62
C THR A 60 -22.03 0.63 -8.66
N ILE A 61 -20.84 0.12 -8.32
CA ILE A 61 -19.61 0.89 -8.43
C ILE A 61 -19.15 0.88 -9.89
N ASN A 62 -19.28 2.03 -10.56
CA ASN A 62 -18.55 2.33 -11.79
C ASN A 62 -17.05 2.38 -11.47
N GLN A 63 -16.36 1.25 -11.64
CA GLN A 63 -14.92 1.16 -11.40
C GLN A 63 -14.18 1.86 -12.54
N THR A 64 -13.75 3.09 -12.30
CA THR A 64 -12.88 3.81 -13.24
C THR A 64 -11.43 3.60 -12.83
N HIS A 65 -10.69 2.81 -13.61
CA HIS A 65 -9.24 2.65 -13.42
C HIS A 65 -8.49 3.85 -14.03
N ARG A 66 -7.92 4.71 -13.20
CA ARG A 66 -7.02 5.78 -13.68
C ARG A 66 -5.63 5.19 -13.91
N GLN A 67 -5.23 5.06 -15.18
CA GLN A 67 -3.93 4.51 -15.58
C GLN A 67 -2.79 5.54 -15.67
N GLN A 68 -3.05 6.83 -15.42
CA GLN A 68 -2.02 7.87 -15.49
C GLN A 68 -1.24 7.98 -14.18
N GLN A 69 0.00 7.50 -14.18
CA GLN A 69 0.95 7.66 -13.09
C GLN A 69 1.84 8.89 -13.34
N ILE A 70 1.70 9.92 -12.50
CA ILE A 70 2.44 11.19 -12.64
C ILE A 70 3.86 11.09 -12.06
N ARG A 71 4.10 10.11 -11.18
CA ARG A 71 5.32 10.03 -10.35
C ARG A 71 6.56 9.50 -11.07
N ASN A 72 6.43 8.44 -11.86
CA ASN A 72 7.56 7.81 -12.54
C ASN A 72 7.42 8.04 -14.04
N LYS A 73 8.38 8.74 -14.66
CA LYS A 73 8.36 9.02 -16.12
C LYS A 73 9.17 8.02 -16.94
N HIS A 74 9.86 7.05 -16.31
CA HIS A 74 10.69 6.09 -17.01
C HIS A 74 9.85 4.95 -17.60
N PRO A 75 9.69 4.85 -18.94
CA PRO A 75 8.73 3.92 -19.55
C PRO A 75 9.00 2.45 -19.22
N LEU A 76 10.26 2.02 -19.29
CA LEU A 76 10.63 0.63 -18.96
C LEU A 76 10.31 0.26 -17.50
N PHE A 77 10.46 1.19 -16.56
CA PHE A 77 10.17 0.92 -15.15
C PHE A 77 8.65 0.89 -14.88
N MET A 78 7.88 1.69 -15.63
CA MET A 78 6.41 1.62 -15.58
C MET A 78 5.87 0.31 -16.15
N ALA A 79 6.40 -0.13 -17.29
CA ALA A 79 6.01 -1.39 -17.92
C ALA A 79 6.29 -2.60 -17.00
N MET A 80 7.49 -2.64 -16.40
CA MET A 80 7.85 -3.65 -15.41
C MET A 80 6.92 -3.63 -14.18
N GLN A 81 6.62 -2.44 -13.62
CA GLN A 81 5.66 -2.32 -12.50
C GLN A 81 4.24 -2.78 -12.86
N ALA A 82 3.77 -2.51 -14.09
CA ALA A 82 2.46 -2.98 -14.54
C ALA A 82 2.41 -4.51 -14.57
N ARG A 83 3.45 -5.16 -15.12
CA ARG A 83 3.58 -6.62 -15.14
C ARG A 83 3.72 -7.24 -13.74
N LEU A 84 4.47 -6.58 -12.85
CA LEU A 84 4.58 -6.99 -11.44
C LEU A 84 3.21 -7.04 -10.75
N ARG A 85 2.32 -6.07 -11.02
CA ARG A 85 0.97 -6.03 -10.44
C ARG A 85 0.07 -7.17 -10.91
N THR A 86 0.24 -7.61 -12.15
CA THR A 86 -0.61 -8.65 -12.77
C THR A 86 0.02 -10.05 -12.75
N GLY A 87 1.23 -10.20 -12.20
CA GLY A 87 1.96 -11.46 -12.20
C GLY A 87 2.48 -11.88 -13.58
N GLN A 88 2.70 -10.94 -14.49
CA GLN A 88 3.13 -11.17 -15.88
C GLN A 88 4.60 -10.80 -16.12
N CYS A 89 5.46 -10.90 -15.11
CA CYS A 89 6.88 -10.55 -15.23
C CYS A 89 7.59 -11.40 -16.29
N THR A 90 8.54 -10.78 -16.99
CA THR A 90 9.42 -11.44 -17.96
C THR A 90 10.79 -11.77 -17.35
N ASP A 91 11.58 -12.61 -18.02
CA ASP A 91 12.97 -12.88 -17.61
C ASP A 91 13.80 -11.59 -17.55
N ASP A 92 13.60 -10.68 -18.52
CA ASP A 92 14.22 -9.35 -18.47
C ASP A 92 13.85 -8.55 -17.22
N ASP A 93 12.63 -8.69 -16.70
CA ASP A 93 12.22 -8.00 -15.45
C ASP A 93 12.97 -8.59 -14.26
N HIS A 94 13.06 -9.93 -14.21
CA HIS A 94 13.80 -10.65 -13.18
C HIS A 94 15.27 -10.22 -13.18
N ASP A 95 15.96 -10.32 -14.31
CA ASP A 95 17.37 -9.98 -14.44
C ASP A 95 17.65 -8.52 -14.07
N ARG A 96 16.73 -7.62 -14.42
CA ARG A 96 16.83 -6.22 -14.05
C ARG A 96 16.64 -5.99 -12.56
N LEU A 97 15.79 -6.75 -11.88
CA LEU A 97 15.64 -6.69 -10.43
C LEU A 97 16.86 -7.27 -9.72
N CYS A 98 17.44 -8.37 -10.23
CA CYS A 98 18.67 -8.96 -9.68
C CYS A 98 19.84 -7.99 -9.69
N LYS A 99 19.96 -7.12 -10.70
CA LYS A 99 20.97 -6.04 -10.74
C LYS A 99 20.83 -4.99 -9.62
N ARG A 100 19.74 -5.01 -8.85
CA ARG A 100 19.48 -4.09 -7.73
C ARG A 100 19.72 -4.74 -6.36
N VAL A 101 20.20 -5.97 -6.33
CA VAL A 101 20.61 -6.64 -5.09
C VAL A 101 22.05 -6.27 -4.81
N VAL A 102 22.35 -5.74 -3.63
CA VAL A 102 23.73 -5.55 -3.21
C VAL A 102 24.33 -6.93 -2.89
N SER A 103 25.37 -7.30 -3.63
CA SER A 103 26.13 -8.53 -3.43
C SER A 103 27.63 -8.21 -3.46
N SER A 104 28.45 -9.20 -3.09
CA SER A 104 29.91 -9.14 -3.16
C SER A 104 30.45 -8.79 -4.55
N ASP A 105 29.66 -9.05 -5.60
CA ASP A 105 30.03 -8.87 -7.00
C ASP A 105 29.68 -7.47 -7.54
N ASN A 106 28.98 -6.65 -6.76
CA ASN A 106 28.63 -5.28 -7.13
C ASN A 106 29.58 -4.28 -6.44
N ASP A 107 29.89 -3.15 -7.10
CA ASP A 107 30.84 -2.11 -6.64
C ASP A 107 30.42 -1.35 -5.36
N VAL A 108 29.43 -1.85 -4.62
CA VAL A 108 28.94 -1.24 -3.38
C VAL A 108 29.77 -1.73 -2.20
N LYS A 109 30.76 -0.91 -1.80
CA LYS A 109 31.66 -1.22 -0.68
C LYS A 109 30.98 -1.14 0.69
N SER A 110 30.05 -0.22 0.86
CA SER A 110 29.30 -0.03 2.10
C SER A 110 27.95 0.66 1.87
N LEU A 111 26.96 0.27 2.67
CA LEU A 111 25.65 0.95 2.75
C LEU A 111 25.66 2.16 3.71
N THR A 112 26.72 2.32 4.50
CA THR A 112 26.90 3.47 5.41
C THR A 112 27.58 4.65 4.73
N GLU A 113 27.96 4.52 3.46
CA GLU A 113 28.63 5.56 2.67
C GLU A 113 27.68 6.16 1.64
N SER A 114 28.02 7.35 1.14
CA SER A 114 27.28 8.01 0.07
C SER A 114 27.28 7.13 -1.20
N PRO A 115 26.15 7.02 -1.94
CA PRO A 115 24.87 7.72 -1.73
C PRO A 115 23.87 6.98 -0.83
N TRP A 116 24.24 5.82 -0.28
CA TRP A 116 23.34 4.90 0.43
C TRP A 116 23.06 5.29 1.87
N ASN A 117 23.95 6.08 2.48
CA ASN A 117 23.84 6.55 3.85
C ASN A 117 22.58 7.40 4.14
N LEU A 118 21.91 7.92 3.11
CA LEU A 118 20.65 8.65 3.22
C LEU A 118 19.43 7.86 2.72
N ALA A 119 19.62 6.63 2.25
CA ALA A 119 18.53 5.83 1.71
C ALA A 119 17.62 5.34 2.86
N PRO A 120 16.29 5.52 2.76
CA PRO A 120 15.37 4.98 3.74
C PRO A 120 15.38 3.45 3.66
N MET A 121 15.54 2.79 4.80
CA MET A 121 15.49 1.34 4.87
C MET A 121 14.07 0.86 5.14
N LEU A 122 13.57 -0.03 4.28
CA LEU A 122 12.29 -0.68 4.44
C LEU A 122 12.49 -2.05 5.08
N VAL A 123 11.75 -2.33 6.16
CA VAL A 123 11.79 -3.61 6.87
C VAL A 123 10.37 -4.12 7.12
N PHE A 124 10.21 -5.43 7.17
CA PHE A 124 8.90 -6.07 7.31
C PHE A 124 8.30 -5.94 8.70
N ARG A 125 9.13 -5.94 9.75
CA ARG A 125 8.67 -5.96 11.14
C ARG A 125 8.83 -4.61 11.79
N ASN A 126 7.77 -4.16 12.44
CA ASN A 126 7.77 -2.92 13.21
C ASN A 126 8.85 -2.92 14.31
N GLU A 127 9.06 -4.06 14.97
CA GLU A 127 10.12 -4.24 15.99
C GLU A 127 11.51 -3.98 15.43
N VAL A 128 11.82 -4.54 14.26
CA VAL A 128 13.10 -4.34 13.57
C VAL A 128 13.28 -2.87 13.20
N ARG A 129 12.25 -2.23 12.64
CA ARG A 129 12.27 -0.79 12.34
C ARG A 129 12.52 0.03 13.60
N THR A 130 11.82 -0.27 14.70
CA THR A 130 11.99 0.43 15.98
C THR A 130 13.42 0.29 16.51
N ASN A 131 13.99 -0.91 16.49
CA ASN A 131 15.36 -1.13 16.92
C ASN A 131 16.36 -0.34 16.08
N ILE A 132 16.23 -0.38 14.74
CA ILE A 132 17.11 0.37 13.83
C ILE A 132 16.98 1.88 14.07
N ASN A 133 15.77 2.40 14.17
CA ASN A 133 15.54 3.82 14.42
C ASN A 133 16.13 4.24 15.78
N ASN A 134 15.99 3.41 16.82
CA ASN A 134 16.59 3.66 18.12
C ASN A 134 18.12 3.72 17.99
N TYR A 135 18.74 2.74 17.32
CA TYR A 135 20.19 2.76 17.07
C TYR A 135 20.64 4.04 16.36
N GLY A 136 19.91 4.49 15.32
CA GLY A 136 20.24 5.72 14.60
C GLY A 136 20.20 6.97 15.50
N VAL A 137 19.16 7.12 16.33
CA VAL A 137 19.03 8.26 17.25
C VAL A 137 20.15 8.26 18.30
N PHE A 138 20.47 7.11 18.90
CA PHE A 138 21.50 7.03 19.93
C PHE A 138 22.92 7.18 19.37
N ASP A 139 23.19 6.69 18.16
CA ASP A 139 24.50 6.85 17.50
C ASP A 139 24.76 8.33 17.11
N GLU A 140 23.74 9.06 16.66
CA GLU A 140 23.86 10.51 16.44
C GLU A 140 24.07 11.28 17.76
N THR A 141 23.35 10.90 18.82
CA THR A 141 23.46 11.57 20.14
C THR A 141 24.85 11.41 20.77
N ILE A 142 25.51 10.27 20.58
CA ILE A 142 26.87 10.04 21.07
C ILE A 142 27.90 10.90 20.32
N LYS A 143 27.70 11.15 19.01
CA LYS A 143 28.60 11.99 18.21
C LYS A 143 28.57 13.47 18.61
N TYR A 144 27.45 13.97 19.14
CA TYR A 144 27.33 15.36 19.60
C TYR A 144 27.81 15.59 21.04
N ASN A 145 27.94 14.55 21.87
CA ASN A 145 28.40 14.65 23.26
C ASN A 145 29.92 14.42 23.44
N GLN A 146 30.68 14.33 22.34
CA GLN A 146 32.14 14.20 22.33
C GLN A 146 32.85 15.45 21.75
N LEU A 147 32.13 16.56 21.62
CA LEU A 147 32.67 17.91 21.34
C LEU A 147 32.56 18.77 22.61
#